data_AF-A0A9P9JWS9-F1
#
_entry.id   AF-A0A9P9JWS9-F1
#
_cell.length_a   1.000
_cell.length_b   1.000
_cell.length_c   1.000
_cell.angle_alpha   90.00
_cell.angle_beta   90.00
_cell.angle_gamma   90.00
#
_symmetry.space_group_name_H-M   'P 1'
#
loop_
_entity.id
_entity.type
_entity.pdbx_description
1 polymer ?
#
loop_
_entity_poly.entity_id
_entity_poly.type
_entity_poly.pdbx_seq_one_letter_code
_entity_poly.pdbx_strand_id
1 'polypeptide(L)'
;MIAMANAVYPSTPYYCITQARCRLCQFLLEDGEPIVADVGDEGVSCEFSFRRRTTFYDDELDIKLHMCLADECRSRTKAIVCFHTSCYEFRFYAITPEFLAATHYAFPPPLTEERRRTQYIRQALTYKLQHAKLWPRELPTELWAMVAGFLLQDCATLTAQEQVDGCNSDSAADITLDLNQPVYATYVKIDGRSYIKTLRNKARNKTKGEISIRLSTPIVQDGDTDKDMFVAEDHLGIRRIFFVSPKHVEQWCRAPPSVPGAWWKHMPQYNIPSTMVFKTDGFKIRDIECLQKGSPVWQLPVSITPSVIDLLTLETPKECPNGLRMRFFDCNAPDILGYFVATDGVRTFSVLSHKQGQEVDTSLFEEIDGPICFWMYMPISKGEYVTDICRRAGRLILQIETIGLTFTTNRGRTAVFGLYGHAGVYSRRVAALLRKPSRVYYNQPGACGTLNVDFIALEDNACDA
;
A
#
# COMPACT_ATOMS: atom_id res chain seq x y z
N MET A 1 38.26 35.71 -38.33
CA MET A 1 38.55 34.61 -37.38
C MET A 1 37.20 34.19 -36.81
N ILE A 2 36.72 33.03 -37.25
CA ILE A 2 35.37 32.52 -37.01
C ILE A 2 35.27 32.10 -35.54
N ALA A 3 34.30 32.65 -34.81
CA ALA A 3 33.97 32.21 -33.46
C ALA A 3 33.39 30.79 -33.54
N MET A 4 34.09 29.82 -32.97
CA MET A 4 33.54 28.48 -32.77
C MET A 4 32.48 28.56 -31.68
N ALA A 5 31.23 28.36 -32.09
CA ALA A 5 30.14 28.11 -31.17
C ALA A 5 30.46 26.82 -30.39
N ASN A 6 30.51 26.92 -29.06
CA ASN A 6 30.47 25.75 -28.19
C ASN A 6 29.14 25.05 -28.46
N ALA A 7 29.17 23.96 -29.21
CA ALA A 7 28.07 23.02 -29.30
C ALA A 7 27.84 22.46 -27.90
N VAL A 8 26.81 22.97 -27.21
CA VAL A 8 26.26 22.32 -26.03
C VAL A 8 25.59 21.06 -26.56
N TYR A 9 26.31 19.93 -26.54
CA TYR A 9 25.68 18.63 -26.77
C TYR A 9 24.57 18.48 -25.72
N PRO A 10 23.33 18.19 -26.11
CA PRO A 10 22.29 17.86 -25.14
C PRO A 10 22.77 16.67 -24.33
N SER A 11 22.72 16.78 -23.00
CA SER A 11 23.09 15.69 -22.11
C SER A 11 22.17 14.48 -22.39
N THR A 12 22.76 13.33 -22.67
CA THR A 12 22.07 12.03 -22.82
C THR A 12 20.93 11.91 -21.79
N PRO A 13 19.66 11.71 -22.23
CA PRO A 13 18.51 11.60 -21.33
C PRO A 13 18.73 10.54 -20.25
N TYR A 14 18.33 10.86 -19.02
CA TYR A 14 18.52 9.98 -17.86
C TYR A 14 17.17 9.58 -17.26
N TYR A 15 16.67 8.41 -17.66
CA TYR A 15 15.41 7.86 -17.19
C TYR A 15 15.62 6.99 -15.95
N CYS A 16 14.59 6.91 -15.11
CA CYS A 16 14.60 6.04 -13.94
C CYS A 16 13.46 5.04 -13.94
N ILE A 17 13.79 3.78 -13.64
CA ILE A 17 12.83 2.76 -13.25
C ILE A 17 12.66 2.86 -11.73
N THR A 18 11.48 3.28 -11.30
CA THR A 18 11.18 3.57 -9.89
C THR A 18 10.58 2.38 -9.14
N GLN A 19 10.16 1.34 -9.86
CA GLN A 19 9.56 0.14 -9.29
C GLN A 19 10.19 -1.12 -9.90
N ALA A 20 10.58 -2.08 -9.07
CA ALA A 20 11.07 -3.38 -9.49
C ALA A 20 9.89 -4.29 -9.85
N ARG A 21 9.10 -3.91 -10.86
CA ARG A 21 7.87 -4.61 -11.22
C ARG A 21 7.62 -4.48 -12.72
N CYS A 22 7.30 -5.61 -13.36
CA CYS A 22 6.81 -5.62 -14.73
C CYS A 22 5.41 -5.02 -14.79
N ARG A 23 5.22 -3.99 -15.61
CA ARG A 23 3.94 -3.27 -15.67
C ARG A 23 2.85 -3.93 -16.50
N LEU A 24 3.16 -5.06 -17.15
CA LEU A 24 2.19 -5.94 -17.81
C LEU A 24 1.63 -6.97 -16.82
N CYS A 25 2.48 -7.89 -16.34
CA CYS A 25 2.06 -8.99 -15.47
C CYS A 25 1.94 -8.60 -13.99
N GLN A 26 2.44 -7.43 -13.62
CA GLN A 26 2.47 -6.91 -12.24
C GLN A 26 3.21 -7.80 -11.25
N PHE A 27 4.14 -8.66 -11.68
CA PHE A 27 5.04 -9.40 -10.78
C PHE A 27 6.32 -8.61 -10.50
N LEU A 28 6.87 -8.81 -9.30
CA LEU A 28 8.17 -8.24 -8.89
C LEU A 28 9.29 -8.73 -9.81
N LEU A 29 10.25 -7.86 -10.08
CA LEU A 29 11.46 -8.18 -10.84
C LEU A 29 12.56 -8.69 -9.92
N GLU A 30 13.21 -9.76 -10.32
CA GLU A 30 14.43 -10.28 -9.68
C GLU A 30 15.70 -9.80 -10.39
N ASP A 31 16.81 -9.72 -9.65
CA ASP A 31 18.08 -9.30 -10.24
C ASP A 31 18.55 -10.33 -11.27
N GLY A 32 18.84 -9.87 -12.48
CA GLY A 32 19.23 -10.70 -13.61
C GLY A 32 18.10 -11.00 -14.61
N GLU A 33 16.84 -10.73 -14.26
CA GLU A 33 15.73 -10.96 -15.19
C GLU A 33 15.80 -10.04 -16.43
N PRO A 34 15.53 -10.56 -17.64
CA PRO A 34 15.52 -9.76 -18.86
C PRO A 34 14.29 -8.85 -18.92
N ILE A 35 14.53 -7.57 -19.18
CA ILE A 35 13.49 -6.55 -19.28
C ILE A 35 13.72 -5.62 -20.47
N VAL A 36 12.63 -4.96 -20.85
CA VAL A 36 12.63 -3.79 -21.74
C VAL A 36 11.95 -2.62 -21.02
N ALA A 37 12.37 -1.40 -21.32
CA ALA A 37 11.83 -0.19 -20.70
C ALA A 37 11.02 0.64 -21.69
N ASP A 38 9.89 1.19 -21.25
CA ASP A 38 9.03 2.06 -22.05
C ASP A 38 9.57 3.50 -22.04
N VAL A 39 10.15 3.93 -23.16
CA VAL A 39 10.75 5.26 -23.29
C VAL A 39 9.70 6.29 -23.74
N GLY A 40 8.50 5.85 -24.12
CA GLY A 40 7.38 6.66 -24.60
C GLY A 40 7.31 6.64 -26.13
N ASP A 41 7.24 7.82 -26.75
CA ASP A 41 7.05 7.94 -28.21
C ASP A 41 8.23 7.36 -29.03
N GLU A 42 9.39 7.19 -28.40
CA GLU A 42 10.59 6.57 -28.97
C GLU A 42 10.54 5.03 -28.94
N GLY A 43 9.48 4.45 -28.39
CA GLY A 43 9.27 3.00 -28.30
C GLY A 43 9.81 2.41 -26.99
N VAL A 44 10.43 1.24 -27.10
CA VAL A 44 11.05 0.55 -25.96
C VAL A 44 12.56 0.45 -26.15
N SER A 45 13.28 0.40 -25.04
CA SER A 45 14.72 0.11 -25.04
C SER A 45 15.03 -1.25 -25.64
N CYS A 46 16.29 -1.49 -25.97
CA CYS A 46 16.80 -2.85 -26.14
C CYS A 46 16.63 -3.68 -24.86
N GLU A 47 16.73 -5.01 -24.99
CA GLU A 47 16.69 -5.91 -23.83
C GLU A 47 17.94 -5.73 -22.96
N PHE A 48 17.72 -5.68 -21.64
CA PHE A 48 18.80 -5.68 -20.66
C PHE A 48 18.41 -6.41 -19.37
N SER A 49 19.39 -6.85 -18.60
CA SER A 49 19.15 -7.47 -17.30
C SER A 49 18.80 -6.43 -16.24
N PHE A 50 17.67 -6.60 -15.58
CA PHE A 50 17.30 -5.80 -14.42
C PHE A 50 18.31 -6.00 -13.28
N ARG A 51 18.86 -4.91 -12.76
CA ARG A 51 19.76 -4.94 -11.59
C ARG A 51 19.53 -3.71 -10.71
N ARG A 52 19.09 -3.94 -9.48
CA ARG A 52 18.78 -2.86 -8.52
C ARG A 52 19.97 -1.92 -8.32
N ARG A 53 19.70 -0.62 -8.30
CA ARG A 53 20.66 0.46 -8.05
C ARG A 53 21.82 0.55 -9.05
N THR A 54 21.64 -0.03 -10.24
CA THR A 54 22.60 0.10 -11.34
C THR A 54 22.06 1.01 -12.44
N THR A 55 22.91 1.34 -13.41
CA THR A 55 22.53 2.10 -14.60
C THR A 55 22.91 1.29 -15.83
N PHE A 56 21.95 1.15 -16.74
CA PHE A 56 22.14 0.61 -18.07
C PHE A 56 22.23 1.76 -19.08
N TYR A 57 23.04 1.59 -20.12
CA TYR A 57 23.16 2.54 -21.23
C TYR A 57 22.68 1.84 -22.49
N ASP A 58 21.68 2.44 -23.13
CA ASP A 58 21.13 1.97 -24.39
C ASP A 58 21.83 2.75 -25.51
N ASP A 59 22.76 2.09 -26.19
CA ASP A 59 23.55 2.68 -27.28
C ASP A 59 22.69 3.02 -28.51
N GLU A 60 21.56 2.32 -28.72
CA GLU A 60 20.70 2.50 -29.89
C GLU A 60 19.87 3.77 -29.79
N LEU A 61 19.35 4.04 -28.59
CA LEU A 61 18.55 5.23 -28.30
C LEU A 61 19.38 6.39 -27.73
N ASP A 62 20.66 6.17 -27.39
CA ASP A 62 21.51 7.10 -26.64
C ASP A 62 20.82 7.61 -25.35
N ILE A 63 20.41 6.67 -24.50
CA ILE A 63 19.72 6.97 -23.23
C ILE A 63 20.34 6.20 -22.05
N LYS A 64 20.18 6.74 -20.84
CA LYS A 64 20.59 6.08 -19.58
C LYS A 64 19.37 5.65 -18.80
N LEU A 65 19.32 4.37 -18.44
CA LEU A 65 18.26 3.77 -17.65
C LEU A 65 18.78 3.40 -16.26
N HIS A 66 18.37 4.17 -15.25
CA HIS A 66 18.79 3.95 -13.87
C HIS A 66 17.71 3.27 -13.03
N MET A 67 18.06 2.13 -12.44
CA MET A 67 17.14 1.34 -11.62
C MET A 67 17.22 1.78 -10.15
N CYS A 68 16.87 3.05 -9.88
CA CYS A 68 17.01 3.63 -8.54
C CYS A 68 16.06 3.01 -7.50
N LEU A 69 14.88 2.55 -7.94
CA LEU A 69 13.80 2.10 -7.05
C LEU A 69 13.40 3.12 -5.99
N ALA A 70 13.54 4.40 -6.33
CA ALA A 70 13.28 5.52 -5.45
C ALA A 70 12.31 6.49 -6.12
N ASP A 71 11.37 7.00 -5.34
CA ASP A 71 10.41 8.02 -5.78
C ASP A 71 11.11 9.35 -6.07
N GLU A 72 12.27 9.60 -5.47
CA GLU A 72 13.12 10.77 -5.72
C GLU A 72 14.52 10.34 -6.14
N CYS A 73 14.98 10.87 -7.29
CA CYS A 73 16.33 10.65 -7.77
C CYS A 73 16.82 11.96 -8.42
N ARG A 74 17.94 12.50 -7.92
CA ARG A 74 18.49 13.80 -8.35
C ARG A 74 18.93 13.82 -9.82
N SER A 75 19.29 12.65 -10.34
CA SER A 75 19.74 12.49 -11.73
C SER A 75 18.59 12.25 -12.71
N ARG A 76 17.35 12.11 -12.23
CA ARG A 76 16.21 11.70 -13.04
C ARG A 76 15.68 12.83 -13.89
N THR A 77 15.66 12.63 -15.21
CA THR A 77 14.90 13.43 -16.17
C THR A 77 13.42 13.04 -16.14
N LYS A 78 13.12 11.73 -16.24
CA LYS A 78 11.74 11.20 -16.26
C LYS A 78 11.69 9.80 -15.65
N ALA A 79 10.60 9.49 -14.95
CA ALA A 79 10.33 8.13 -14.50
C ALA A 79 9.67 7.34 -15.63
N ILE A 80 10.12 6.10 -15.83
CA ILE A 80 9.60 5.20 -16.85
C ILE A 80 9.19 3.86 -16.25
N VAL A 81 8.39 3.11 -17.01
CA VAL A 81 7.97 1.76 -16.66
C VAL A 81 8.83 0.74 -17.38
N CYS A 82 8.81 -0.49 -16.89
CA CYS A 82 9.48 -1.62 -17.54
C CYS A 82 8.59 -2.84 -17.58
N PHE A 83 8.95 -3.77 -18.45
CA PHE A 83 8.25 -5.03 -18.68
C PHE A 83 9.28 -6.16 -18.72
N HIS A 84 8.93 -7.34 -18.22
CA HIS A 84 9.66 -8.56 -18.60
C HIS A 84 9.67 -8.67 -20.12
N THR A 85 10.81 -9.01 -20.73
CA THR A 85 10.88 -9.14 -22.19
C THR A 85 9.82 -10.14 -22.69
N SER A 86 9.69 -11.28 -22.03
CA SER A 86 8.69 -12.31 -22.35
C SER A 86 7.26 -11.77 -22.32
N CYS A 87 6.91 -10.99 -21.29
CA CYS A 87 5.58 -10.37 -21.19
C CYS A 87 5.34 -9.37 -22.32
N TYR A 88 6.36 -8.57 -22.65
CA TYR A 88 6.28 -7.62 -23.75
C TYR A 88 6.06 -8.36 -25.06
N GLU A 89 6.87 -9.35 -25.42
CA GLU A 89 6.73 -10.14 -26.64
C GLU A 89 5.38 -10.88 -26.73
N PHE A 90 4.88 -11.38 -25.60
CA PHE A 90 3.64 -12.16 -25.52
C PHE A 90 2.36 -11.33 -25.54
N ARG A 91 2.43 -10.01 -25.31
CA ARG A 91 1.25 -9.15 -25.19
C ARG A 91 0.30 -9.29 -26.39
N PHE A 92 -1.00 -9.34 -26.13
CA PHE A 92 -2.01 -9.45 -27.19
C PHE A 92 -2.48 -8.10 -27.73
N TYR A 93 -2.46 -7.09 -26.86
CA TYR A 93 -2.93 -5.74 -27.16
C TYR A 93 -1.78 -4.73 -27.05
N ALA A 94 -1.95 -3.58 -27.69
CA ALA A 94 -1.04 -2.45 -27.52
C ALA A 94 -1.04 -1.97 -26.07
N ILE A 95 0.10 -1.49 -25.59
CA ILE A 95 0.20 -0.91 -24.25
C ILE A 95 -0.26 0.54 -24.35
N THR A 96 -1.44 0.82 -23.79
CA THR A 96 -2.05 2.15 -23.84
C THR A 96 -1.81 2.93 -22.53
N PRO A 97 -1.86 4.27 -22.55
CA PRO A 97 -1.85 5.08 -21.34
C PRO A 97 -2.95 4.68 -20.35
N GLU A 98 -4.14 4.30 -20.85
CA GLU A 98 -5.27 3.84 -20.04
C GLU A 98 -4.94 2.53 -19.33
N PHE A 99 -4.29 1.58 -20.01
CA PHE A 99 -3.82 0.34 -19.40
C PHE A 99 -2.77 0.60 -18.31
N LEU A 100 -1.81 1.48 -18.58
CA LEU A 100 -0.79 1.85 -17.60
C LEU A 100 -1.40 2.55 -16.39
N ALA A 101 -2.40 3.42 -16.59
CA ALA A 101 -3.14 4.06 -15.50
C ALA A 101 -3.94 3.03 -14.68
N ALA A 102 -4.66 2.13 -15.36
CA ALA A 102 -5.47 1.08 -14.75
C ALA A 102 -4.62 0.11 -13.91
N THR A 103 -3.39 -0.18 -14.30
CA THR A 103 -2.52 -1.11 -13.58
C THR A 103 -1.55 -0.42 -12.61
N HIS A 104 -1.64 0.90 -12.45
CA HIS A 104 -0.73 1.66 -11.60
C HIS A 104 -0.93 1.36 -10.11
N TYR A 105 0.16 1.04 -9.41
CA TYR A 105 0.15 0.87 -7.96
C TYR A 105 0.43 2.21 -7.28
N ALA A 106 -0.50 2.67 -6.44
CA ALA A 106 -0.34 3.90 -5.66
C ALA A 106 0.71 3.77 -4.56
N PHE A 107 1.01 2.54 -4.14
CA PHE A 107 2.05 2.19 -3.17
C PHE A 107 2.40 0.69 -3.32
N PRO A 108 3.57 0.25 -2.86
CA PRO A 108 3.92 -1.17 -2.89
C PRO A 108 2.98 -2.02 -2.03
N PRO A 109 2.39 -3.12 -2.56
CA PRO A 109 1.61 -4.04 -1.74
C PRO A 109 2.52 -4.84 -0.79
N PRO A 110 1.97 -5.34 0.33
CA PRO A 110 2.66 -6.28 1.21
C PRO A 110 2.92 -7.63 0.50
N LEU A 111 3.93 -8.38 0.94
CA LEU A 111 4.27 -9.70 0.37
C LEU A 111 3.14 -10.71 0.56
N THR A 112 2.33 -10.56 1.62
CA THR A 112 1.09 -11.36 1.78
C THR A 112 0.14 -11.20 0.61
N GLU A 113 -0.03 -9.98 0.11
CA GLU A 113 -0.91 -9.69 -1.00
C GLU A 113 -0.30 -10.19 -2.32
N GLU A 114 1.02 -10.10 -2.49
CA GLU A 114 1.73 -10.72 -3.62
C GLU A 114 1.51 -12.24 -3.68
N ARG A 115 1.74 -12.94 -2.57
CA ARG A 115 1.54 -14.39 -2.47
C ARG A 115 0.10 -14.78 -2.74
N ARG A 116 -0.85 -14.06 -2.15
CA ARG A 116 -2.27 -14.27 -2.38
C ARG A 116 -2.63 -14.06 -3.84
N ARG A 117 -2.10 -13.03 -4.49
CA ARG A 117 -2.30 -12.77 -5.93
C ARG A 117 -1.77 -13.93 -6.77
N THR A 118 -0.52 -14.34 -6.53
CA THR A 118 0.11 -15.50 -7.19
C THR A 118 -0.76 -16.76 -7.06
N GLN A 119 -1.17 -17.08 -5.83
CA GLN A 119 -2.00 -18.24 -5.55
C GLN A 119 -3.37 -18.16 -6.23
N TYR A 120 -4.00 -16.98 -6.22
CA TYR A 120 -5.29 -16.76 -6.89
C TYR A 120 -5.19 -16.99 -8.40
N ILE A 121 -4.18 -16.40 -9.05
CA ILE A 121 -3.98 -16.54 -10.50
C ILE A 121 -3.71 -18.01 -10.83
N ARG A 122 -2.82 -18.67 -10.06
CA ARG A 122 -2.52 -20.09 -10.22
C ARG A 122 -3.78 -20.95 -10.12
N GLN A 123 -4.59 -20.76 -9.08
CA GLN A 123 -5.82 -21.53 -8.87
C GLN A 123 -6.86 -21.27 -9.98
N ALA A 124 -7.06 -20.00 -10.34
CA ALA A 124 -7.99 -19.63 -11.40
C ALA A 124 -7.57 -20.23 -12.75
N LEU A 125 -6.28 -20.18 -13.07
CA LEU A 125 -5.73 -20.76 -14.30
C LEU A 125 -5.79 -22.29 -14.26
N THR A 126 -5.44 -22.93 -13.15
CA THR A 126 -5.57 -24.39 -12.96
C THR A 126 -6.99 -24.84 -13.26
N TYR A 127 -7.97 -24.17 -12.67
CA TYR A 127 -9.38 -24.45 -12.92
C TYR A 127 -9.75 -24.26 -14.40
N LYS A 128 -9.33 -23.15 -15.03
CA LYS A 128 -9.60 -22.90 -16.45
C LYS A 128 -8.96 -23.96 -17.35
N LEU A 129 -7.73 -24.38 -17.09
CA LEU A 129 -7.02 -25.39 -17.88
C LEU A 129 -7.68 -26.76 -17.76
N GLN A 130 -8.11 -27.16 -16.57
CA GLN A 130 -8.86 -28.41 -16.35
C GLN A 130 -10.17 -28.47 -17.15
N HIS A 131 -10.85 -27.32 -17.29
CA HIS A 131 -12.13 -27.23 -17.98
C HIS A 131 -11.99 -26.83 -19.44
N ALA A 132 -10.82 -26.36 -19.85
CA ALA A 132 -10.49 -26.16 -21.25
C ALA A 132 -10.48 -27.55 -21.88
N LYS A 133 -11.28 -27.78 -22.92
CA LYS A 133 -11.38 -29.07 -23.62
C LYS A 133 -10.09 -29.44 -24.40
N LEU A 134 -8.95 -28.86 -24.02
CA LEU A 134 -7.61 -29.02 -24.54
C LEU A 134 -6.99 -30.33 -24.03
N TRP A 135 -6.05 -30.89 -24.79
CA TRP A 135 -5.30 -32.09 -24.42
C TRP A 135 -4.08 -31.72 -23.56
N PRO A 136 -3.72 -32.52 -22.52
CA PRO A 136 -4.29 -33.81 -22.12
C PRO A 136 -5.43 -33.64 -21.11
N ARG A 137 -6.62 -34.20 -21.40
CA ARG A 137 -7.85 -34.01 -20.60
C ARG A 137 -7.85 -34.68 -19.22
N GLU A 138 -6.81 -35.47 -18.90
CA GLU A 138 -6.78 -36.39 -17.76
C GLU A 138 -5.61 -36.12 -16.80
N LEU A 139 -4.93 -34.98 -16.90
CA LEU A 139 -3.89 -34.66 -15.93
C LEU A 139 -4.52 -34.42 -14.53
N PRO A 140 -3.91 -34.95 -13.45
CA PRO A 140 -4.27 -34.60 -12.08
C PRO A 140 -4.18 -33.09 -11.83
N THR A 141 -4.94 -32.61 -10.84
CA THR A 141 -4.97 -31.18 -10.44
C THR A 141 -3.58 -30.64 -10.13
N GLU A 142 -2.71 -31.46 -9.56
CA GLU A 142 -1.34 -31.12 -9.20
C GLU A 142 -0.51 -30.80 -10.44
N LEU A 143 -0.64 -31.59 -11.51
CA LEU A 143 0.06 -31.36 -12.77
C LEU A 143 -0.48 -30.12 -13.48
N TRP A 144 -1.80 -29.90 -13.46
CA TRP A 144 -2.37 -28.66 -13.96
C TRP A 144 -1.90 -27.44 -13.16
N ALA A 145 -1.78 -27.56 -11.85
CA ALA A 145 -1.27 -26.51 -10.99
C ALA A 145 0.21 -26.23 -11.24
N MET A 146 1.00 -27.23 -11.65
CA MET A 146 2.38 -27.03 -12.11
C MET A 146 2.41 -26.27 -13.43
N VAL A 147 1.63 -26.71 -14.44
CA VAL A 147 1.52 -26.03 -15.73
C VAL A 147 1.08 -24.57 -15.54
N ALA A 148 0.05 -24.34 -14.72
CA ALA A 148 -0.41 -23.00 -14.37
C ALA A 148 0.68 -22.16 -13.69
N GLY A 149 1.58 -22.80 -12.93
CA GLY A 149 2.74 -22.15 -12.32
C GLY A 149 3.73 -21.59 -13.34
N PHE A 150 3.93 -22.27 -14.47
CA PHE A 150 4.80 -21.80 -15.55
C PHE A 150 4.18 -20.66 -16.38
N LEU A 151 2.85 -20.52 -16.36
CA LEU A 151 2.09 -19.57 -17.19
C LEU A 151 1.54 -18.37 -16.39
N LEU A 152 2.05 -18.13 -15.18
CA LEU A 152 1.52 -17.09 -14.29
C LEU A 152 1.65 -15.69 -14.87
N GLN A 153 2.83 -15.35 -15.39
CA GLN A 153 3.11 -14.04 -15.96
C GLN A 153 2.26 -13.79 -17.22
N ASP A 154 2.20 -14.78 -18.11
CA ASP A 154 1.40 -14.76 -19.34
C ASP A 154 -0.09 -14.57 -19.05
N CYS A 155 -0.63 -15.39 -18.14
CA CYS A 155 -2.03 -15.31 -17.73
C CYS A 155 -2.35 -13.97 -17.07
N ALA A 156 -1.44 -13.44 -16.24
CA ALA A 156 -1.62 -12.15 -15.59
C ALA A 156 -1.65 -11.00 -16.61
N THR A 157 -0.71 -11.01 -17.57
CA THR A 157 -0.65 -10.03 -18.66
C THR A 157 -1.95 -10.06 -19.48
N LEU A 158 -2.35 -11.22 -19.99
CA LEU A 158 -3.56 -11.35 -20.81
C LEU A 158 -4.82 -10.93 -20.06
N THR A 159 -4.99 -11.41 -18.83
CA THR A 159 -6.20 -11.10 -18.05
C THR A 159 -6.28 -9.59 -17.78
N ALA A 160 -5.15 -8.93 -17.49
CA ALA A 160 -5.13 -7.49 -17.27
C ALA A 160 -5.49 -6.72 -18.56
N GLN A 161 -4.92 -7.12 -19.71
CA GLN A 161 -5.21 -6.47 -20.99
C GLN A 161 -6.68 -6.65 -21.41
N GLU A 162 -7.18 -7.89 -21.44
CA GLU A 162 -8.57 -8.19 -21.79
C GLU A 162 -9.58 -7.41 -20.92
N GLN A 163 -9.29 -7.25 -19.63
CA GLN A 163 -10.15 -6.51 -18.71
C GLN A 163 -10.22 -5.02 -19.00
N VAL A 164 -9.08 -4.40 -19.33
CA VAL A 164 -9.02 -2.97 -19.62
C VAL A 164 -9.58 -2.69 -21.01
N ASP A 165 -9.18 -3.46 -22.02
CA ASP A 165 -9.62 -3.27 -23.41
C ASP A 165 -11.11 -3.58 -23.59
N GLY A 166 -11.65 -4.54 -22.83
CA GLY A 166 -13.07 -4.85 -22.80
C GLY A 166 -13.94 -3.81 -22.10
N CYS A 167 -13.35 -2.78 -21.47
CA CYS A 167 -14.10 -1.69 -20.86
C CYS A 167 -14.25 -0.53 -21.84
N ASN A 168 -15.49 -0.18 -22.19
CA ASN A 168 -15.78 1.07 -22.91
C ASN A 168 -15.25 2.24 -22.08
N SER A 169 -14.21 2.90 -22.59
CA SER A 169 -13.51 4.05 -22.01
C SER A 169 -14.31 5.36 -22.06
N ASP A 170 -15.63 5.30 -22.26
CA ASP A 170 -16.55 6.44 -22.38
C ASP A 170 -16.60 7.34 -21.11
N SER A 171 -15.87 7.02 -20.04
CA SER A 171 -15.92 7.70 -18.74
C SER A 171 -14.54 7.83 -18.08
N ALA A 172 -13.52 8.27 -18.83
CA ALA A 172 -12.25 8.71 -18.22
C ALA A 172 -12.38 10.03 -17.43
N ALA A 173 -13.54 10.70 -17.48
CA ALA A 173 -13.81 11.88 -16.69
C ALA A 173 -14.10 11.53 -15.22
N ASP A 174 -13.58 12.35 -14.32
CA ASP A 174 -13.88 12.28 -12.90
C ASP A 174 -15.40 12.32 -12.64
N ILE A 175 -15.83 11.58 -11.62
CA ILE A 175 -17.24 11.40 -11.32
C ILE A 175 -17.63 12.38 -10.23
N THR A 176 -18.53 13.30 -10.56
CA THR A 176 -19.16 14.21 -9.58
C THR A 176 -20.47 13.62 -9.09
N LEU A 177 -20.62 13.49 -7.77
CA LEU A 177 -21.83 12.96 -7.12
C LEU A 177 -22.41 13.93 -6.11
N ASP A 178 -23.73 14.04 -6.10
CA ASP A 178 -24.49 14.70 -5.04
C ASP A 178 -24.83 13.69 -3.93
N LEU A 179 -24.23 13.83 -2.76
CA LEU A 179 -24.43 12.92 -1.63
C LEU A 179 -25.79 13.08 -0.93
N ASN A 180 -26.57 14.11 -1.29
CA ASN A 180 -27.96 14.24 -0.84
C ASN A 180 -28.90 13.23 -1.53
N GLN A 181 -28.45 12.68 -2.66
CA GLN A 181 -29.18 11.67 -3.44
C GLN A 181 -28.69 10.25 -3.09
N PRO A 182 -29.50 9.20 -3.35
CA PRO A 182 -29.05 7.84 -3.12
C PRO A 182 -27.82 7.54 -3.99
N VAL A 183 -26.78 6.96 -3.39
CA VAL A 183 -25.54 6.60 -4.09
C VAL A 183 -25.57 5.12 -4.44
N TYR A 184 -25.27 4.79 -5.70
CA TYR A 184 -25.14 3.43 -6.21
C TYR A 184 -23.73 3.20 -6.73
N ALA A 185 -23.19 2.01 -6.48
CA ALA A 185 -21.89 1.57 -6.97
C ALA A 185 -22.01 0.36 -7.88
N THR A 186 -21.16 0.29 -8.89
CA THR A 186 -20.86 -0.93 -9.65
C THR A 186 -19.45 -1.38 -9.33
N TYR A 187 -19.15 -2.66 -9.58
CA TYR A 187 -17.87 -3.24 -9.20
C TYR A 187 -17.20 -3.97 -10.37
N VAL A 188 -15.87 -3.92 -10.39
CA VAL A 188 -15.03 -4.74 -11.26
C VAL A 188 -14.16 -5.66 -10.39
N LYS A 189 -13.87 -6.87 -10.88
CA LYS A 189 -13.05 -7.85 -10.16
C LYS A 189 -11.67 -7.94 -10.82
N ILE A 190 -10.62 -7.63 -10.07
CA ILE A 190 -9.22 -7.68 -10.51
C ILE A 190 -8.50 -8.62 -9.55
N ASP A 191 -7.87 -9.67 -10.09
CA ASP A 191 -7.05 -10.63 -9.31
C ASP A 191 -7.70 -11.16 -8.01
N GLY A 192 -9.03 -11.37 -8.05
CA GLY A 192 -9.79 -11.89 -6.91
C GLY A 192 -10.40 -10.82 -6.00
N ARG A 193 -10.06 -9.55 -6.21
CA ARG A 193 -10.48 -8.41 -5.40
C ARG A 193 -11.52 -7.56 -6.13
N SER A 194 -12.50 -7.03 -5.41
CA SER A 194 -13.56 -6.15 -5.98
C SER A 194 -13.23 -4.68 -5.76
N TYR A 195 -13.25 -3.90 -6.83
CA TYR A 195 -13.00 -2.46 -6.86
C TYR A 195 -14.26 -1.71 -7.31
N ILE A 196 -14.47 -0.50 -6.82
CA ILE A 196 -15.57 0.34 -7.28
C ILE A 196 -15.26 0.78 -8.71
N LYS A 197 -16.09 0.37 -9.67
CA LYS A 197 -15.95 0.71 -11.08
C LYS A 197 -16.50 2.11 -11.35
N THR A 198 -17.77 2.33 -11.03
CA THR A 198 -18.44 3.63 -11.16
C THR A 198 -19.39 3.87 -10.00
N LEU A 199 -19.63 5.15 -9.69
CA LEU A 199 -20.64 5.61 -8.74
C LEU A 199 -21.67 6.49 -9.44
N ARG A 200 -22.94 6.43 -9.02
CA ARG A 200 -24.05 7.17 -9.65
C ARG A 200 -25.16 7.51 -8.65
N ASN A 201 -25.91 8.58 -8.90
CA ASN A 201 -27.08 8.95 -8.09
C ASN A 201 -28.39 8.24 -8.48
N LYS A 202 -28.42 7.55 -9.62
CA LYS A 202 -29.59 6.79 -10.11
C LYS A 202 -29.22 5.33 -10.33
N ALA A 203 -30.15 4.43 -9.98
CA ALA A 203 -30.01 3.02 -10.29
C ALA A 203 -30.01 2.83 -11.82
N ARG A 204 -29.05 2.05 -12.33
CA ARG A 204 -29.05 1.63 -13.74
C ARG A 204 -30.20 0.63 -13.94
N ASN A 205 -30.98 0.79 -15.02
CA ASN A 205 -31.88 -0.26 -15.47
C ASN A 205 -31.05 -1.52 -15.71
N LYS A 206 -31.47 -2.67 -15.12
CA LYS A 206 -30.73 -3.94 -15.15
C LYS A 206 -30.33 -4.29 -16.58
N THR A 207 -29.12 -3.92 -16.96
CA THR A 207 -28.48 -4.39 -18.18
C THR A 207 -27.90 -5.75 -17.83
N LYS A 208 -28.09 -6.75 -18.69
CA LYS A 208 -27.68 -8.15 -18.42
C LYS A 208 -26.22 -8.17 -17.93
N GLY A 209 -26.01 -8.54 -16.67
CA GLY A 209 -24.68 -8.77 -16.09
C GLY A 209 -24.11 -7.68 -15.17
N GLU A 210 -24.68 -6.47 -15.10
CA GLU A 210 -24.16 -5.42 -14.21
C GLU A 210 -25.07 -5.20 -13.00
N ILE A 211 -24.57 -5.54 -11.80
CA ILE A 211 -25.28 -5.37 -10.53
C ILE A 211 -24.88 -4.02 -9.92
N SER A 212 -25.84 -3.11 -9.79
CA SER A 212 -25.69 -1.88 -9.02
C SER A 212 -26.06 -2.15 -7.55
N ILE A 213 -25.13 -1.84 -6.65
CA ILE A 213 -25.31 -1.95 -5.20
C ILE A 213 -25.58 -0.55 -4.65
N ARG A 214 -26.66 -0.38 -3.90
CA ARG A 214 -26.95 0.88 -3.22
C ARG A 214 -26.03 1.02 -2.01
N LEU A 215 -25.25 2.11 -1.97
CA LEU A 215 -24.34 2.45 -0.88
C LEU A 215 -24.99 3.36 0.16
N SER A 216 -25.86 4.27 -0.29
CA SER A 216 -26.52 5.25 0.59
C SER A 216 -28.00 5.42 0.23
N THR A 217 -28.80 5.68 1.27
CA THR A 217 -30.17 6.19 1.17
C THR A 217 -30.15 7.73 1.26
N PRO A 218 -31.02 8.44 0.53
CA PRO A 218 -31.10 9.90 0.58
C PRO A 218 -31.51 10.36 1.97
N ILE A 219 -31.08 11.57 2.33
CA ILE A 219 -31.10 12.18 3.66
C ILE A 219 -32.51 12.33 4.28
N VAL A 220 -33.59 12.04 3.54
CA VAL A 220 -34.92 12.57 3.81
C VAL A 220 -35.87 11.64 4.59
N GLN A 221 -35.53 10.40 4.95
CA GLN A 221 -36.55 9.45 5.45
C GLN A 221 -36.32 8.74 6.79
N ASP A 222 -35.25 9.02 7.53
CA ASP A 222 -35.19 8.64 8.93
C ASP A 222 -34.35 9.68 9.65
N GLY A 223 -34.72 10.09 10.87
CA GLY A 223 -34.11 11.19 11.64
C GLY A 223 -32.65 10.99 12.05
N ASP A 224 -31.88 10.20 11.31
CA ASP A 224 -30.44 9.99 11.39
C ASP A 224 -29.80 10.64 10.14
N THR A 225 -29.77 11.97 10.18
CA THR A 225 -29.53 12.86 9.03
C THR A 225 -28.08 12.93 8.57
N ASP A 226 -27.19 12.35 9.37
CA ASP A 226 -25.77 12.64 9.37
C ASP A 226 -25.05 11.30 9.30
N LYS A 227 -24.17 11.07 8.31
CA LYS A 227 -23.42 9.83 8.17
C LYS A 227 -21.95 10.12 7.95
N ASP A 228 -21.11 9.51 8.76
CA ASP A 228 -19.67 9.44 8.53
C ASP A 228 -19.39 8.53 7.34
N MET A 229 -18.30 8.82 6.62
CA MET A 229 -17.88 8.04 5.47
C MET A 229 -16.58 7.30 5.78
N PHE A 230 -16.59 5.99 5.61
CA PHE A 230 -15.40 5.14 5.69
C PHE A 230 -15.04 4.63 4.30
N VAL A 231 -13.78 4.83 3.91
CA VAL A 231 -13.26 4.42 2.61
C VAL A 231 -12.20 3.36 2.82
N ALA A 232 -12.39 2.19 2.22
CA ALA A 232 -11.42 1.11 2.19
C ALA A 232 -10.73 1.10 0.83
N GLU A 233 -9.41 1.27 0.81
CA GLU A 233 -8.58 1.31 -0.40
C GLU A 233 -7.35 0.40 -0.28
N ASP A 234 -6.83 -0.10 -1.39
CA ASP A 234 -5.54 -0.78 -1.44
C ASP A 234 -4.62 -0.14 -2.49
N HIS A 235 -3.50 -0.79 -2.82
CA HIS A 235 -2.51 -0.29 -3.77
C HIS A 235 -3.07 -0.02 -5.17
N LEU A 236 -4.20 -0.64 -5.53
CA LEU A 236 -4.88 -0.46 -6.83
C LEU A 236 -6.06 0.52 -6.77
N GLY A 237 -6.55 0.93 -5.61
CA GLY A 237 -7.61 1.94 -5.51
C GLY A 237 -8.76 1.56 -4.58
N ILE A 238 -9.92 2.17 -4.77
CA ILE A 238 -11.02 2.11 -3.80
C ILE A 238 -11.79 0.79 -3.94
N ARG A 239 -11.87 0.06 -2.83
CA ARG A 239 -12.51 -1.26 -2.71
C ARG A 239 -13.95 -1.14 -2.25
N ARG A 240 -14.19 -0.36 -1.20
CA ARG A 240 -15.52 -0.17 -0.60
C ARG A 240 -15.64 1.23 0.01
N ILE A 241 -16.88 1.72 0.05
CA ILE A 241 -17.27 2.93 0.77
C ILE A 241 -18.44 2.55 1.67
N PHE A 242 -18.40 2.96 2.93
CA PHE A 242 -19.47 2.75 3.90
C PHE A 242 -19.93 4.09 4.44
N PHE A 243 -21.24 4.27 4.54
CA PHE A 243 -21.86 5.41 5.21
C PHE A 243 -22.44 4.93 6.52
N VAL A 244 -21.93 5.44 7.64
CA VAL A 244 -22.23 4.97 8.99
C VAL A 244 -22.78 6.13 9.80
N SER A 245 -23.88 5.92 10.50
CA SER A 245 -24.42 6.91 11.44
C SER A 245 -23.40 7.23 12.54
N PRO A 246 -23.12 8.51 12.86
CA PRO A 246 -22.21 8.93 13.93
C PRO A 246 -22.48 8.22 15.27
N LYS A 247 -23.76 7.93 15.57
CA LYS A 247 -24.18 7.22 16.79
C LYS A 247 -23.69 5.78 16.85
N HIS A 248 -23.40 5.17 15.71
CA HIS A 248 -23.01 3.77 15.56
C HIS A 248 -21.56 3.61 15.10
N VAL A 249 -20.81 4.69 14.92
CA VAL A 249 -19.42 4.66 14.41
C VAL A 249 -18.53 3.79 15.30
N GLU A 250 -18.57 3.96 16.62
CA GLU A 250 -17.77 3.13 17.53
C GLU A 250 -18.10 1.65 17.42
N GLN A 251 -19.38 1.30 17.40
CA GLN A 251 -19.83 -0.09 17.28
C GLN A 251 -19.40 -0.69 15.94
N TRP A 252 -19.51 0.09 14.86
CA TRP A 252 -19.10 -0.32 13.52
C TRP A 252 -17.59 -0.53 13.41
N CYS A 253 -16.77 0.36 13.99
CA CYS A 253 -15.31 0.22 14.00
C CYS A 253 -14.82 -0.97 14.84
N ARG A 254 -15.60 -1.43 15.83
CA ARG A 254 -15.28 -2.65 16.60
C ARG A 254 -15.48 -3.94 15.81
N ALA A 255 -16.41 -3.95 14.86
CA ALA A 255 -16.73 -5.11 14.04
C ALA A 255 -17.00 -4.71 12.58
N PRO A 256 -16.00 -4.13 11.88
CA PRO A 256 -16.20 -3.66 10.53
C PRO A 256 -16.31 -4.85 9.56
N PRO A 257 -17.02 -4.69 8.43
CA PRO A 257 -17.01 -5.70 7.37
C PRO A 257 -15.59 -6.03 6.93
N SER A 258 -15.30 -7.32 6.75
CA SER A 258 -13.97 -7.75 6.33
C SER A 258 -13.66 -7.25 4.91
N VAL A 259 -12.65 -6.39 4.80
CA VAL A 259 -12.04 -5.98 3.52
C VAL A 259 -10.54 -6.27 3.60
N PRO A 260 -10.10 -7.52 3.35
CA PRO A 260 -8.71 -7.91 3.58
C PRO A 260 -7.74 -7.15 2.67
N GLY A 261 -6.63 -6.70 3.25
CA GLY A 261 -5.57 -5.96 2.57
C GLY A 261 -5.87 -4.47 2.34
N ALA A 262 -7.01 -3.96 2.83
CA ALA A 262 -7.38 -2.56 2.68
C ALA A 262 -6.87 -1.68 3.83
N TRP A 263 -6.61 -0.43 3.49
CA TRP A 263 -6.39 0.70 4.37
C TRP A 263 -7.64 1.53 4.46
N TRP A 264 -7.88 2.10 5.64
CA TRP A 264 -9.12 2.78 5.99
C TRP A 264 -8.87 4.26 6.17
N LYS A 265 -9.70 5.07 5.50
CA LYS A 265 -9.87 6.50 5.74
C LYS A 265 -11.23 6.72 6.39
N HIS A 266 -11.28 7.64 7.35
CA HIS A 266 -12.50 8.10 7.99
C HIS A 266 -12.69 9.57 7.66
N MET A 267 -13.87 9.91 7.16
CA MET A 267 -14.32 11.29 6.99
C MET A 267 -15.54 11.51 7.89
N PRO A 268 -15.39 12.30 8.96
CA PRO A 268 -16.51 12.72 9.78
C PRO A 268 -17.50 13.52 8.95
N GLN A 269 -18.79 13.38 9.26
CA GLN A 269 -19.87 13.98 8.49
C GLN A 269 -19.73 15.51 8.29
N TYR A 270 -19.25 16.26 9.28
CA TYR A 270 -19.03 17.70 9.16
C TYR A 270 -17.94 18.09 8.12
N ASN A 271 -17.11 17.14 7.70
CA ASN A 271 -16.10 17.30 6.64
C ASN A 271 -16.58 16.78 5.27
N ILE A 272 -17.76 16.18 5.19
CA ILE A 272 -18.32 15.64 3.95
C ILE A 272 -19.03 16.77 3.18
N PRO A 273 -18.51 17.23 2.03
CA PRO A 273 -19.23 18.18 1.18
C PRO A 273 -20.48 17.52 0.56
N SER A 274 -21.49 18.34 0.25
CA SER A 274 -22.71 17.88 -0.44
C SER A 274 -22.43 17.28 -1.81
N THR A 275 -21.41 17.81 -2.51
CA THR A 275 -20.94 17.30 -3.79
C THR A 275 -19.51 16.79 -3.64
N MET A 276 -19.25 15.58 -4.10
CA MET A 276 -17.92 14.97 -4.10
C MET A 276 -17.45 14.62 -5.51
N VAL A 277 -16.15 14.80 -5.73
CA VAL A 277 -15.46 14.40 -6.96
C VAL A 277 -14.63 13.14 -6.67
N PHE A 278 -14.88 12.10 -7.45
CA PHE A 278 -14.20 10.82 -7.40
C PHE A 278 -13.29 10.67 -8.61
N LYS A 279 -12.00 10.45 -8.35
CA LYS A 279 -11.00 10.31 -9.40
C LYS A 279 -10.99 8.89 -9.94
N THR A 280 -10.99 8.77 -11.27
CA THR A 280 -11.05 7.48 -11.96
C THR A 280 -9.86 7.33 -12.92
N ASP A 281 -9.42 6.09 -13.13
CA ASP A 281 -8.48 5.75 -14.21
C ASP A 281 -9.20 5.27 -15.49
N GLY A 282 -10.53 5.48 -15.55
CA GLY A 282 -11.42 4.97 -16.61
C GLY A 282 -11.85 3.51 -16.40
N PHE A 283 -11.14 2.75 -15.57
CA PHE A 283 -11.43 1.35 -15.27
C PHE A 283 -12.02 1.16 -13.85
N LYS A 284 -11.58 1.96 -12.88
CA LYS A 284 -12.06 1.98 -11.49
C LYS A 284 -11.75 3.32 -10.81
N ILE A 285 -12.42 3.54 -9.68
CA ILE A 285 -12.19 4.69 -8.83
C ILE A 285 -10.88 4.51 -8.06
N ARG A 286 -10.02 5.53 -8.16
CA ARG A 286 -8.68 5.57 -7.56
C ARG A 286 -8.65 6.35 -6.26
N ASP A 287 -9.40 7.45 -6.18
CA ASP A 287 -9.29 8.39 -5.06
C ASP A 287 -10.52 9.30 -4.96
N ILE A 288 -10.59 10.10 -3.90
CA ILE A 288 -11.65 11.09 -3.65
C ILE A 288 -10.99 12.43 -3.37
N GLU A 289 -11.33 13.49 -4.12
CA GLU A 289 -10.61 14.78 -4.11
C GLU A 289 -10.50 15.43 -2.72
N CYS A 290 -11.54 15.34 -1.90
CA CYS A 290 -11.56 15.88 -0.54
C CYS A 290 -10.74 15.07 0.48
N LEU A 291 -10.27 13.86 0.15
CA LEU A 291 -9.43 13.02 1.00
C LEU A 291 -7.93 13.11 0.68
N GLN A 292 -7.54 13.92 -0.31
CA GLN A 292 -6.24 13.74 -0.97
C GLN A 292 -5.02 14.30 -0.25
N LYS A 293 -5.17 15.17 0.75
CA LYS A 293 -4.02 15.89 1.32
C LYS A 293 -3.90 15.69 2.82
N GLY A 294 -2.78 15.10 3.21
CA GLY A 294 -2.28 15.12 4.59
C GLY A 294 -3.16 14.44 5.63
N SER A 295 -3.83 13.34 5.30
CA SER A 295 -4.52 12.50 6.30
C SER A 295 -3.91 11.09 6.32
N PRO A 296 -3.59 10.54 7.51
CA PRO A 296 -3.12 9.17 7.64
C PRO A 296 -4.22 8.18 7.23
N VAL A 297 -3.80 7.05 6.67
CA VAL A 297 -4.68 5.90 6.43
C VAL A 297 -4.35 4.80 7.44
N TRP A 298 -5.36 4.08 7.91
CA TRP A 298 -5.24 3.17 9.05
C TRP A 298 -5.43 1.72 8.62
N GLN A 299 -4.71 0.79 9.23
CA GLN A 299 -4.86 -0.65 8.91
C GLN A 299 -6.24 -1.20 9.30
N LEU A 300 -6.92 -0.58 10.27
CA LEU A 300 -8.31 -0.82 10.65
C LEU A 300 -9.06 0.51 10.70
N PRO A 301 -10.39 0.51 10.52
CA PRO A 301 -11.16 1.73 10.68
C PRO A 301 -11.09 2.22 12.13
N VAL A 302 -10.83 3.51 12.29
CA VAL A 302 -10.77 4.20 13.58
C VAL A 302 -11.99 5.11 13.72
N SER A 303 -12.64 5.11 14.88
CA SER A 303 -13.82 5.96 15.14
C SER A 303 -13.44 7.41 15.39
N ILE A 304 -12.32 7.62 16.09
CA ILE A 304 -11.71 8.92 16.33
C ILE A 304 -10.30 8.79 15.80
N THR A 305 -9.91 9.69 14.91
CA THR A 305 -8.57 9.65 14.29
C THR A 305 -7.52 10.02 15.35
N PRO A 306 -6.63 9.08 15.75
CA PRO A 306 -5.57 9.37 16.71
C PRO A 306 -4.65 10.48 16.24
N SER A 307 -4.20 11.35 17.17
CA SER A 307 -3.15 12.32 16.85
C SER A 307 -1.84 11.60 16.55
N VAL A 308 -1.31 11.84 15.35
CA VAL A 308 0.02 11.36 14.96
C VAL A 308 1.09 12.21 15.65
N ILE A 309 2.10 11.57 16.21
CA ILE A 309 3.27 12.17 16.82
C ILE A 309 4.46 11.87 15.90
N ASP A 310 5.12 12.92 15.42
CA ASP A 310 6.43 12.80 14.76
C ASP A 310 7.47 12.51 15.83
N LEU A 311 8.14 11.36 15.75
CA LEU A 311 9.13 10.97 16.71
C LEU A 311 10.37 11.86 16.65
N LEU A 312 10.70 12.47 15.50
CA LEU A 312 11.86 13.34 15.38
C LEU A 312 11.68 14.64 16.17
N THR A 313 10.50 15.24 16.11
CA THR A 313 10.18 16.51 16.78
C THR A 313 9.48 16.33 18.13
N LEU A 314 8.83 15.18 18.34
CA LEU A 314 7.88 14.90 19.43
C LEU A 314 6.65 15.80 19.42
N GLU A 315 6.29 16.31 18.26
CA GLU A 315 5.13 17.18 18.04
C GLU A 315 4.16 16.54 17.05
N THR A 316 2.91 16.99 17.06
CA THR A 316 1.97 16.66 15.99
C THR A 316 2.40 17.36 14.70
N PRO A 317 2.62 16.65 13.58
CA PRO A 317 3.06 17.28 12.35
C PRO A 317 1.99 18.26 11.85
N LYS A 318 2.41 19.47 11.46
CA LYS A 318 1.50 20.51 10.94
C LYS A 318 0.73 20.05 9.71
N GLU A 319 1.39 19.28 8.86
CA GLU A 319 0.81 18.60 7.71
C GLU A 319 1.24 17.13 7.80
N CYS A 320 0.30 16.19 7.75
CA CYS A 320 0.71 14.79 7.74
C CYS A 320 1.42 14.48 6.41
N PRO A 321 2.50 13.69 6.44
CA PRO A 321 3.16 13.23 5.24
C PRO A 321 2.21 12.57 4.25
N ASN A 322 2.36 12.88 2.97
CA ASN A 322 1.55 12.27 1.92
C ASN A 322 1.78 10.76 1.87
N GLY A 323 0.70 9.99 1.87
CA GLY A 323 0.75 8.54 1.82
C GLY A 323 1.14 7.87 3.13
N LEU A 324 1.03 8.57 4.27
CA LEU A 324 1.26 8.00 5.60
C LEU A 324 0.26 6.87 5.88
N ARG A 325 0.76 5.64 6.04
CA ARG A 325 -0.03 4.45 6.38
C ARG A 325 0.32 3.98 7.77
N MET A 326 -0.66 3.90 8.65
CA MET A 326 -0.49 3.58 10.07
C MET A 326 -0.93 2.13 10.33
N ARG A 327 0.06 1.26 10.57
CA ARG A 327 -0.16 -0.09 11.12
C ARG A 327 -0.35 0.00 12.62
N PHE A 328 -0.79 -1.08 13.24
CA PHE A 328 -0.86 -1.14 14.70
C PHE A 328 -0.30 -2.45 15.23
N PHE A 329 0.03 -2.43 16.52
CA PHE A 329 0.14 -3.63 17.34
C PHE A 329 -0.77 -3.47 18.56
N ASP A 330 -1.34 -4.58 19.02
CA ASP A 330 -2.11 -4.57 20.25
C ASP A 330 -1.15 -4.55 21.44
N CYS A 331 -1.31 -3.56 22.30
CA CYS A 331 -0.50 -3.35 23.49
C CYS A 331 -1.32 -3.65 24.75
N ASN A 332 -0.71 -4.32 25.71
CA ASN A 332 -1.28 -4.63 27.03
C ASN A 332 -2.62 -5.41 27.01
N ALA A 333 -2.97 -6.05 25.88
CA ALA A 333 -4.08 -6.99 25.86
C ALA A 333 -3.78 -8.21 26.76
N PRO A 334 -4.79 -8.80 27.44
CA PRO A 334 -4.59 -9.81 28.47
C PRO A 334 -3.97 -11.12 27.96
N ASP A 335 -4.05 -11.35 26.65
CA ASP A 335 -3.53 -12.50 25.91
C ASP A 335 -2.14 -12.27 25.30
N ILE A 336 -1.52 -11.09 25.54
CA ILE A 336 -0.18 -10.77 25.03
C ILE A 336 0.89 -11.59 25.78
N LEU A 337 1.69 -12.32 25.01
CA LEU A 337 2.86 -13.06 25.46
C LEU A 337 4.15 -12.28 25.26
N GLY A 338 4.17 -11.31 24.34
CA GLY A 338 5.34 -10.47 24.08
C GLY A 338 5.22 -9.65 22.81
N TYR A 339 6.31 -9.00 22.44
CA TYR A 339 6.41 -8.18 21.23
C TYR A 339 7.65 -8.58 20.41
N PHE A 340 7.49 -8.70 19.10
CA PHE A 340 8.60 -8.79 18.15
C PHE A 340 8.87 -7.40 17.58
N VAL A 341 10.13 -6.98 17.58
CA VAL A 341 10.54 -5.68 17.04
C VAL A 341 11.66 -5.88 16.02
N ALA A 342 11.44 -5.40 14.81
CA ALA A 342 12.43 -5.42 13.73
C ALA A 342 13.37 -4.24 13.85
N THR A 343 14.69 -4.48 13.80
CA THR A 343 15.73 -3.45 13.91
C THR A 343 16.98 -3.85 13.15
N ASP A 344 17.80 -2.88 12.72
CA ASP A 344 19.16 -3.11 12.20
C ASP A 344 20.24 -2.78 13.23
N GLY A 345 19.83 -2.67 14.51
CA GLY A 345 20.66 -2.22 15.62
C GLY A 345 20.70 -0.70 15.78
N VAL A 346 20.30 0.07 14.77
CA VAL A 346 20.25 1.52 14.82
C VAL A 346 18.81 2.02 14.76
N ARG A 347 18.02 1.54 13.80
CA ARG A 347 16.66 1.94 13.48
C ARG A 347 15.65 0.91 13.97
N THR A 348 14.42 1.33 14.18
CA THR A 348 13.29 0.42 14.41
C THR A 348 12.40 0.42 13.17
N PHE A 349 12.10 -0.75 12.60
CA PHE A 349 11.31 -0.85 11.37
C PHE A 349 9.85 -1.20 11.64
N SER A 350 9.59 -2.15 12.53
CA SER A 350 8.23 -2.65 12.78
C SER A 350 8.11 -3.28 14.15
N VAL A 351 6.88 -3.30 14.66
CA VAL A 351 6.50 -3.91 15.94
C VAL A 351 5.29 -4.82 15.73
N LEU A 352 5.37 -6.04 16.24
CA LEU A 352 4.31 -7.05 16.20
C LEU A 352 3.99 -7.56 17.60
N SER A 353 2.70 -7.68 17.89
CA SER A 353 2.19 -8.33 19.11
C SER A 353 2.16 -9.85 18.96
N HIS A 354 2.76 -10.58 19.90
CA HIS A 354 2.64 -12.02 20.01
C HIS A 354 1.54 -12.36 21.03
N LYS A 355 0.45 -12.99 20.56
CA LYS A 355 -0.71 -13.34 21.38
C LYS A 355 -0.86 -14.84 21.57
N GLN A 356 -1.42 -15.23 22.70
CA GLN A 356 -1.72 -16.61 23.02
C GLN A 356 -2.75 -17.19 22.03
N GLY A 357 -2.41 -18.33 21.41
CA GLY A 357 -3.30 -19.03 20.48
C GLY A 357 -3.41 -18.40 19.09
N GLN A 358 -2.60 -17.39 18.79
CA GLN A 358 -2.48 -16.80 17.46
C GLN A 358 -1.12 -17.15 16.85
N GLU A 359 -1.12 -17.69 15.64
CA GLU A 359 0.13 -17.82 14.86
C GLU A 359 0.69 -16.43 14.56
N VAL A 360 1.99 -16.26 14.75
CA VAL A 360 2.68 -15.00 14.43
C VAL A 360 2.68 -14.84 12.92
N ASP A 361 2.28 -13.67 12.43
CA ASP A 361 2.26 -13.36 11.00
C ASP A 361 3.68 -13.36 10.43
N THR A 362 4.08 -14.48 9.82
CA THR A 362 5.47 -14.67 9.42
C THR A 362 5.87 -13.86 8.19
N SER A 363 4.91 -13.39 7.41
CA SER A 363 5.20 -12.61 6.21
C SER A 363 5.90 -11.30 6.51
N LEU A 364 5.66 -10.72 7.70
CA LEU A 364 6.33 -9.49 8.11
C LEU A 364 7.81 -9.72 8.37
N PHE A 365 8.20 -10.92 8.83
CA PHE A 365 9.61 -11.29 8.94
C PHE A 365 10.30 -11.22 7.59
N GLU A 366 9.63 -11.69 6.54
CA GLU A 366 10.16 -11.72 5.16
C GLU A 366 10.06 -10.36 4.45
N GLU A 367 9.05 -9.55 4.75
CA GLU A 367 8.89 -8.19 4.20
C GLU A 367 10.04 -7.26 4.61
N ILE A 368 10.55 -7.46 5.83
CA ILE A 368 11.60 -6.63 6.43
C ILE A 368 12.95 -7.36 6.37
N ASP A 369 13.03 -8.54 5.74
CA ASP A 369 14.25 -9.33 5.61
C ASP A 369 15.25 -8.64 4.66
N GLY A 370 16.00 -7.71 5.22
CA GLY A 370 17.18 -7.11 4.62
C GLY A 370 18.45 -7.72 5.25
N PRO A 371 19.60 -7.67 4.55
CA PRO A 371 20.84 -8.33 4.98
C PRO A 371 21.38 -7.91 6.36
N ILE A 372 20.82 -6.88 7.00
CA ILE A 372 21.25 -6.34 8.29
C ILE A 372 20.03 -6.18 9.25
N CYS A 373 18.85 -6.70 8.92
CA CYS A 373 17.69 -6.65 9.83
C CYS A 373 17.64 -7.90 10.72
N PHE A 374 17.31 -7.72 11.98
CA PHE A 374 17.04 -8.80 12.92
C PHE A 374 15.81 -8.50 13.76
N TRP A 375 15.16 -9.57 14.21
CA TRP A 375 13.94 -9.51 15.01
C TRP A 375 14.24 -9.79 16.48
N MET A 376 13.89 -8.85 17.33
CA MET A 376 14.07 -8.94 18.77
C MET A 376 12.76 -9.26 19.45
N TYR A 377 12.77 -10.29 20.29
CA TYR A 377 11.60 -10.68 21.07
C TYR A 377 11.69 -10.13 22.50
N MET A 378 10.69 -9.35 22.90
CA MET A 378 10.46 -8.92 24.27
C MET A 378 9.30 -9.73 24.86
N PRO A 379 9.56 -10.78 25.66
CA PRO A 379 8.48 -11.52 26.33
C PRO A 379 7.79 -10.62 27.35
N ILE A 380 6.52 -10.87 27.65
CA ILE A 380 5.74 -10.22 28.71
C ILE A 380 5.25 -11.28 29.67
N SER A 381 5.61 -11.14 30.94
CA SER A 381 5.23 -12.10 31.98
C SER A 381 3.77 -11.91 32.40
N LYS A 382 3.15 -12.94 33.00
CA LYS A 382 1.81 -12.81 33.58
C LYS A 382 1.74 -11.64 34.58
N GLY A 383 0.84 -10.69 34.34
CA GLY A 383 0.65 -9.48 35.16
C GLY A 383 1.68 -8.37 34.93
N GLU A 384 2.61 -8.56 34.01
CA GLU A 384 3.49 -7.52 33.48
C GLU A 384 2.79 -6.81 32.33
N TYR A 385 2.97 -5.50 32.21
CA TYR A 385 2.44 -4.69 31.12
C TYR A 385 3.38 -3.52 30.83
N VAL A 386 3.35 -3.02 29.60
CA VAL A 386 4.13 -1.86 29.16
C VAL A 386 3.52 -0.61 29.77
N THR A 387 4.34 0.18 30.48
CA THR A 387 3.94 1.46 31.08
C THR A 387 4.40 2.64 30.25
N ASP A 388 5.50 2.49 29.51
CA ASP A 388 6.08 3.60 28.77
C ASP A 388 6.61 3.14 27.43
N ILE A 389 6.32 3.95 26.40
CA ILE A 389 7.05 3.94 25.14
C ILE A 389 7.84 5.23 25.08
N CYS A 390 9.16 5.12 24.93
CA CYS A 390 10.04 6.29 24.77
C CYS A 390 10.75 6.23 23.43
N ARG A 391 10.98 7.41 22.85
CA ARG A 391 11.89 7.62 21.74
C ARG A 391 13.31 7.66 22.27
N ARG A 392 14.22 6.94 21.62
CA ARG A 392 15.68 7.13 21.71
C ARG A 392 16.15 7.86 20.47
N ALA A 393 16.95 8.90 20.65
CA ALA A 393 17.47 9.69 19.54
C ALA A 393 18.96 9.92 19.70
N GLY A 394 19.68 9.82 18.58
CA GLY A 394 21.11 10.08 18.52
C GLY A 394 21.53 10.47 17.10
N ARG A 395 22.70 11.09 17.00
CA ARG A 395 23.33 11.39 15.70
C ARG A 395 24.39 10.34 15.40
N LEU A 396 24.31 9.74 14.22
CA LEU A 396 25.35 8.87 13.70
C LEU A 396 26.52 9.70 13.13
N ILE A 397 27.62 9.01 12.77
CA ILE A 397 28.84 9.58 12.18
C ILE A 397 28.55 10.46 10.95
N LEU A 398 27.44 10.20 10.24
CA LEU A 398 26.97 10.97 9.08
C LEU A 398 26.03 12.15 9.43
N GLN A 399 25.91 12.53 10.70
CA GLN A 399 24.99 13.56 11.23
C GLN A 399 23.49 13.32 10.97
N ILE A 400 23.11 12.14 10.51
CA ILE A 400 21.71 11.77 10.35
C ILE A 400 21.13 11.47 11.74
N GLU A 401 20.10 12.22 12.12
CA GLU A 401 19.32 11.91 13.33
C GLU A 401 18.59 10.60 13.11
N THR A 402 18.85 9.65 13.99
CA THR A 402 18.24 8.32 13.92
C THR A 402 17.43 8.08 15.18
N ILE A 403 16.37 7.29 15.04
CA ILE A 403 15.38 7.04 16.09
C ILE A 403 15.32 5.54 16.39
N GLY A 404 15.42 5.22 17.66
CA GLY A 404 15.06 3.94 18.24
C GLY A 404 13.89 4.10 19.21
N LEU A 405 13.38 2.98 19.72
CA LEU A 405 12.31 2.94 20.71
C LEU A 405 12.78 2.21 21.98
N THR A 406 12.14 2.49 23.10
CA THR A 406 12.24 1.66 24.30
C THR A 406 10.88 1.38 24.87
N PHE A 407 10.66 0.16 25.32
CA PHE A 407 9.46 -0.22 26.07
C PHE A 407 9.85 -0.50 27.52
N THR A 408 9.27 0.25 28.45
CA THR A 408 9.41 0.03 29.89
C THR A 408 8.14 -0.62 30.42
N THR A 409 8.30 -1.56 31.34
CA THR A 409 7.20 -2.28 31.97
C THR A 409 6.97 -1.82 33.40
N ASN A 410 5.80 -2.16 33.96
CA ASN A 410 5.47 -1.95 35.37
C ASN A 410 6.39 -2.68 36.37
N ARG A 411 7.25 -3.58 35.89
CA ARG A 411 8.27 -4.27 36.68
C ARG A 411 9.65 -3.60 36.61
N GLY A 412 9.74 -2.42 35.99
CA GLY A 412 11.00 -1.68 35.81
C GLY A 412 11.93 -2.28 34.75
N ARG A 413 11.49 -3.29 34.00
CA ARG A 413 12.25 -3.85 32.88
C ARG A 413 12.09 -2.95 31.66
N THR A 414 13.20 -2.49 31.10
CA THR A 414 13.25 -1.70 29.86
C THR A 414 13.93 -2.51 28.76
N ALA A 415 13.22 -2.71 27.66
CA ALA A 415 13.82 -3.21 26.42
C ALA A 415 14.15 -2.02 25.51
N VAL A 416 15.33 -2.06 24.91
CA VAL A 416 15.78 -1.07 23.91
C VAL A 416 15.60 -1.70 22.54
N PHE A 417 15.24 -0.89 21.53
CA PHE A 417 15.12 -1.27 20.12
C PHE A 417 15.74 -0.17 19.26
N GLY A 418 16.91 -0.44 18.68
CA GLY A 418 17.69 0.56 17.95
C GLY A 418 18.60 1.42 18.82
N LEU A 419 19.56 2.08 18.16
CA LEU A 419 20.65 2.87 18.75
C LEU A 419 21.41 2.14 19.88
N TYR A 420 21.81 0.89 19.66
CA TYR A 420 22.64 0.15 20.63
C TYR A 420 24.06 0.68 20.70
N GLY A 421 24.58 0.87 21.92
CA GLY A 421 25.99 1.21 22.14
C GLY A 421 26.42 2.61 21.69
N HIS A 422 25.50 3.46 21.22
CA HIS A 422 25.82 4.81 20.79
C HIS A 422 25.92 5.78 21.98
N ALA A 423 27.01 6.56 22.02
CA ALA A 423 27.17 7.67 22.96
C ALA A 423 26.28 8.87 22.54
N GLY A 424 25.88 9.69 23.52
CA GLY A 424 25.07 10.89 23.24
C GLY A 424 23.61 10.63 22.86
N VAL A 425 23.09 9.42 23.14
CA VAL A 425 21.67 9.09 22.94
C VAL A 425 20.85 9.66 24.09
N TYR A 426 19.82 10.44 23.76
CA TYR A 426 18.83 10.89 24.74
C TYR A 426 17.53 10.11 24.57
N SER A 427 16.82 9.92 25.68
CA SER A 427 15.52 9.24 25.70
C SER A 427 14.44 10.22 26.15
N ARG A 428 13.30 10.24 25.46
CA ARG A 428 12.13 11.03 25.84
C ARG A 428 10.87 10.18 25.73
N ARG A 429 9.99 10.29 26.72
CA ARG A 429 8.71 9.58 26.74
C ARG A 429 7.83 10.08 25.60
N VAL A 430 7.26 9.14 24.85
CA VAL A 430 6.30 9.38 23.76
C VAL A 430 4.89 9.04 24.24
N ALA A 431 4.75 7.90 24.94
CA ALA A 431 3.48 7.42 25.45
C ALA A 431 3.63 6.96 26.90
N ALA A 432 2.66 7.34 27.74
CA ALA A 432 2.39 6.69 29.02
C ALA A 432 1.18 5.76 28.82
N LEU A 433 1.35 4.47 29.11
CA LEU A 433 0.36 3.44 28.85
C LEU A 433 -0.24 2.91 30.15
N LEU A 434 -1.56 2.74 30.13
CA LEU A 434 -2.29 2.10 31.22
C LEU A 434 -2.24 0.57 31.08
N ARG A 435 -2.63 -0.14 32.13
CA ARG A 435 -2.80 -1.61 32.12
C ARG A 435 -3.95 -2.07 31.20
N LYS A 436 -4.70 -1.15 30.59
CA LYS A 436 -5.83 -1.48 29.70
C LYS A 436 -5.29 -1.85 28.31
N PRO A 437 -5.97 -2.77 27.59
CA PRO A 437 -5.68 -3.01 26.18
C PRO A 437 -5.79 -1.71 25.38
N SER A 438 -4.83 -1.47 24.50
CA SER A 438 -4.86 -0.35 23.56
C SER A 438 -4.12 -0.70 22.28
N ARG A 439 -4.44 -0.02 21.18
CA ARG A 439 -3.62 -0.08 19.97
C ARG A 439 -2.62 1.04 19.94
N VAL A 440 -1.38 0.68 19.62
CA VAL A 440 -0.32 1.63 19.30
C VAL A 440 -0.12 1.57 17.81
N TYR A 441 -0.36 2.69 17.14
CA TYR A 441 -0.18 2.84 15.71
C TYR A 441 1.21 3.36 15.38
N TYR A 442 1.77 2.91 14.25
CA TYR A 442 3.06 3.35 13.74
C TYR A 442 3.07 3.34 12.21
N ASN A 443 3.91 4.17 11.58
CA ASN A 443 3.99 4.19 10.12
C ASN A 443 4.53 2.86 9.56
N GLN A 444 3.92 2.38 8.48
CA GLN A 444 4.41 1.22 7.75
C GLN A 444 5.80 1.53 7.15
N PRO A 445 6.76 0.58 7.21
CA PRO A 445 8.02 0.71 6.48
C PRO A 445 7.81 1.03 4.99
N GLY A 446 8.55 2.02 4.50
CA GLY A 446 8.46 2.49 3.11
C GLY A 446 7.33 3.51 2.88
N ALA A 447 6.43 3.73 3.84
CA ALA A 447 5.50 4.85 3.75
C ALA A 447 6.27 6.17 3.81
N CYS A 448 5.93 7.11 2.92
CA CYS A 448 6.58 8.42 2.83
C CYS A 448 8.10 8.36 2.57
N GLY A 449 8.60 7.26 2.00
CA GLY A 449 10.00 7.09 1.64
C GLY A 449 10.94 6.77 2.82
N THR A 450 10.41 6.55 4.03
CA THR A 450 11.23 6.16 5.19
C THR A 450 11.00 4.71 5.57
N LEU A 451 12.08 3.99 5.89
CA LEU A 451 11.98 2.61 6.38
C LEU A 451 11.75 2.57 7.90
N ASN A 452 12.10 3.63 8.61
CA ASN A 452 12.08 3.69 10.06
C ASN A 452 10.68 3.98 10.61
N VAL A 453 10.42 3.55 11.84
CA VAL A 453 9.30 4.03 12.64
C VAL A 453 9.62 5.47 13.04
N ASP A 454 8.99 6.39 12.33
CA ASP A 454 9.15 7.84 12.49
C ASP A 454 7.89 8.48 13.06
N PHE A 455 6.73 7.82 12.94
CA PHE A 455 5.46 8.34 13.43
C PHE A 455 4.77 7.31 14.33
N ILE A 456 4.22 7.76 15.45
CA ILE A 456 3.40 6.96 16.36
C ILE A 456 2.07 7.66 16.62
N ALA A 457 1.00 6.89 16.76
CA ALA A 457 -0.26 7.39 17.31
C ALA A 457 -0.81 6.40 18.32
N LEU A 458 -1.66 6.85 19.24
CA LEU A 458 -2.23 6.02 20.29
C LEU A 458 -3.74 6.01 20.15
N GLU A 459 -4.35 4.84 20.23
CA GLU A 459 -5.79 4.75 20.43
C GLU A 459 -6.11 5.39 21.79
N ASP A 460 -6.74 6.57 21.77
CA ASP A 460 -7.06 7.34 22.97
C ASP A 460 -7.83 6.47 23.96
N ASN A 461 -7.18 6.13 25.07
CA ASN A 461 -7.88 5.97 26.32
C ASN A 461 -7.99 7.37 26.89
N ALA A 462 -9.19 7.97 26.86
CA ALA A 462 -9.53 9.23 27.51
C ALA A 462 -8.50 9.63 28.59
N CYS A 463 -7.60 10.55 28.23
CA CYS A 463 -6.79 11.27 29.21
C CYS A 463 -7.71 12.33 29.81
N ASP A 464 -8.45 11.95 30.86
CA ASP A 464 -8.75 12.91 31.91
C ASP A 464 -7.42 13.18 32.63
N ALA A 465 -6.84 14.35 32.34
CA ALA A 465 -5.79 14.96 33.15
C ALA A 465 -6.42 15.81 34.25
#